data_AF-A0A951HNL8-F1
#
_entry.id   AF-A0A951HNL8-F1
#
_cell.length_a   1.000
_cell.length_b   1.000
_cell.length_c   1.000
_cell.angle_alpha   90.00
_cell.angle_beta   90.00
_cell.angle_gamma   90.00
#
_symmetry.space_group_name_H-M   'P 1'
#
loop_
_entity.id
_entity.type
_entity.pdbx_description
1 polymer ?
#
loop_
_entity_poly.entity_id
_entity_poly.type
_entity_poly.pdbx_seq_one_letter_code
_entity_poly.pdbx_strand_id
1 'polypeptide(L)'
;MRNASQSRFLVAVLAAGSVLVPAAGAHPPRPREQDEAFRGREQGRFMPLRAIEDRIVPRMRGFDYLGPELEHGAARYRLKFMRGQQVVWVDVDARTGEILARSGF
;
A
#
# COMPACT_ATOMS: atom_id res chain seq x y z
N MET A 1 12.01 48.90 -7.68
CA MET A 1 10.73 49.61 -7.95
C MET A 1 10.27 49.26 -9.36
N ARG A 2 9.17 48.51 -9.50
CA ARG A 2 8.30 48.49 -10.69
C ARG A 2 6.98 47.81 -10.31
N ASN A 3 6.05 48.67 -9.92
CA ASN A 3 4.63 48.38 -9.75
C ASN A 3 3.92 48.38 -11.11
N ALA A 4 2.68 47.88 -11.08
CA ALA A 4 1.61 47.94 -12.09
C ALA A 4 1.64 46.80 -13.12
N SER A 5 0.53 46.13 -13.44
CA SER A 5 -0.82 46.66 -13.51
C SER A 5 -1.89 45.61 -13.15
N GLN A 6 -2.88 46.06 -12.40
CA GLN A 6 -4.13 45.36 -12.08
C GLN A 6 -5.17 45.58 -13.19
N SER A 7 -6.15 44.68 -13.20
CA SER A 7 -7.49 44.80 -13.80
C SER A 7 -7.66 44.40 -15.26
N ARG A 8 -8.47 43.36 -15.46
CA ARG A 8 -9.69 43.43 -16.27
C ARG A 8 -10.66 42.32 -15.84
N PHE A 9 -11.71 42.76 -15.15
CA PHE A 9 -12.91 41.99 -14.87
C PHE A 9 -13.61 41.61 -16.17
N LEU A 10 -14.00 40.34 -16.30
CA LEU A 10 -15.14 39.94 -17.13
C LEU A 10 -16.00 38.97 -16.33
N VAL A 11 -17.15 39.48 -15.90
CA VAL A 11 -18.30 38.72 -15.41
C VAL A 11 -19.06 38.23 -16.64
N ALA A 12 -19.30 36.93 -16.72
CA ALA A 12 -20.37 36.37 -17.53
C ALA A 12 -21.16 35.39 -16.65
N VAL A 13 -22.38 35.82 -16.32
CA VAL A 13 -23.41 35.04 -15.61
C VAL A 13 -24.03 34.06 -16.60
N LEU A 14 -24.18 32.80 -16.21
CA LEU A 14 -25.33 32.00 -16.64
C LEU A 14 -25.67 30.96 -15.57
N ALA A 15 -26.97 30.97 -15.27
CA ALA A 15 -27.60 30.37 -14.13
C ALA A 15 -28.00 28.90 -14.35
N ALA A 16 -28.32 28.28 -13.22
CA ALA A 16 -29.20 27.13 -13.03
C ALA A 16 -28.60 25.74 -13.29
N GLY A 17 -28.63 24.91 -12.23
CA GLY A 17 -28.61 23.47 -12.38
C GLY A 17 -27.99 22.74 -11.21
N SER A 18 -28.80 22.47 -10.18
CA SER A 18 -28.73 21.28 -9.34
C SER A 18 -27.45 21.04 -8.51
N VAL A 19 -27.59 21.18 -7.20
CA VAL A 19 -26.68 20.58 -6.21
C VAL A 19 -26.71 19.05 -6.42
N LEU A 20 -25.71 18.52 -7.12
CA LEU A 20 -25.36 17.11 -7.10
C LEU A 20 -24.10 17.00 -6.26
N VAL A 21 -24.28 16.81 -4.96
CA VAL A 21 -23.24 16.22 -4.12
C VAL A 21 -23.05 14.80 -4.65
N PRO A 22 -21.90 14.42 -5.24
CA PRO A 22 -21.60 13.01 -5.34
C PRO A 22 -21.39 12.54 -3.90
N ALA A 23 -22.39 11.83 -3.39
CA ALA A 23 -22.26 11.04 -2.19
C ALA A 23 -20.93 10.29 -2.26
N ALA A 24 -20.18 10.31 -1.15
CA ALA A 24 -19.13 9.35 -0.88
C ALA A 24 -19.74 7.94 -0.89
N GLY A 25 -19.94 7.40 -2.08
CA GLY A 25 -20.31 6.02 -2.33
C GLY A 25 -19.00 5.28 -2.51
N ALA A 26 -18.54 4.70 -1.40
CA ALA A 26 -17.51 3.68 -1.29
C ALA A 26 -16.96 3.23 -2.65
N HIS A 27 -15.68 3.53 -2.90
CA HIS A 27 -14.89 2.60 -3.70
C HIS A 27 -15.23 1.22 -3.15
N PRO A 28 -15.79 0.28 -3.93
CA PRO A 28 -15.84 -1.08 -3.45
C PRO A 28 -14.40 -1.36 -2.99
N PRO A 29 -14.14 -1.88 -1.79
CA PRO A 29 -12.85 -2.52 -1.59
C PRO A 29 -12.84 -3.57 -2.69
N ARG A 30 -12.15 -3.27 -3.80
CA ARG A 30 -11.95 -4.26 -4.85
C ARG A 30 -11.34 -5.40 -4.06
N PRO A 31 -12.04 -6.54 -3.97
CA PRO A 31 -11.53 -7.64 -3.19
C PRO A 31 -10.11 -7.89 -3.70
N ARG A 32 -9.15 -8.23 -2.84
CA ARG A 32 -7.80 -8.65 -3.29
C ARG A 32 -7.86 -10.01 -4.03
N GLU A 33 -8.78 -10.17 -4.97
CA GLU A 33 -8.86 -11.25 -5.94
C GLU A 33 -7.59 -11.33 -6.79
N GLN A 34 -6.86 -10.21 -6.96
CA GLN A 34 -5.52 -10.20 -7.58
C GLN A 34 -4.47 -11.01 -6.77
N ASP A 35 -4.54 -11.02 -5.44
CA ASP A 35 -3.61 -11.79 -4.58
C ASP A 35 -4.00 -13.27 -4.44
N GLU A 36 -5.25 -13.62 -4.77
CA GLU A 36 -5.73 -15.01 -4.78
C GLU A 36 -5.32 -15.73 -6.06
N ALA A 37 -5.32 -15.00 -7.19
CA ALA A 37 -4.90 -15.49 -8.50
C ALA A 37 -3.36 -15.54 -8.71
N PHE A 38 -2.57 -14.83 -7.90
CA PHE A 38 -1.10 -14.91 -7.92
C PHE A 38 -0.58 -16.11 -7.10
N ARG A 39 -1.20 -16.39 -5.96
CA ARG A 39 -0.88 -17.56 -5.09
C ARG A 39 -1.33 -18.91 -5.65
N GLY A 40 -2.26 -18.93 -6.59
CA GLY A 40 -2.69 -20.15 -7.27
C GLY A 40 -1.68 -20.76 -8.27
N ARG A 41 -0.51 -20.14 -8.51
CA ARG A 41 0.32 -20.45 -9.71
C ARG A 41 1.80 -20.75 -9.42
N GLU A 42 2.27 -20.61 -8.19
CA GLU A 42 3.63 -21.01 -7.73
C GLU A 42 3.63 -22.24 -6.79
N GLN A 43 2.53 -23.01 -6.85
CA GLN A 43 2.11 -24.02 -5.89
C GLN A 43 3.14 -25.15 -5.72
N GLY A 44 3.80 -25.18 -4.57
CA GLY A 44 4.64 -26.28 -4.09
C GLY A 44 6.00 -25.86 -3.57
N ARG A 45 6.51 -24.66 -3.94
CA ARG A 45 7.87 -24.24 -3.57
C ARG A 45 7.93 -23.18 -2.47
N PHE A 46 6.90 -22.34 -2.34
CA PHE A 46 6.84 -21.25 -1.36
C PHE A 46 5.70 -21.46 -0.37
N MET A 47 5.91 -21.03 0.89
CA MET A 47 4.87 -20.96 1.88
C MET A 47 3.80 -19.96 1.45
N PRO A 48 2.52 -20.19 1.81
CA PRO A 48 1.49 -19.20 1.63
C PRO A 48 1.90 -17.90 2.32
N LEU A 49 1.83 -16.77 1.61
CA LEU A 49 2.13 -15.46 2.17
C LEU A 49 1.39 -15.22 3.49
N ARG A 50 0.14 -15.67 3.60
CA ARG A 50 -0.64 -15.54 4.84
C ARG A 50 0.02 -16.24 6.04
N ALA A 51 0.59 -17.43 5.84
CA ALA A 51 1.29 -18.17 6.88
C ALA A 51 2.59 -17.46 7.33
N ILE A 52 3.23 -16.74 6.41
CA ILE A 52 4.39 -15.89 6.73
C ILE A 52 3.94 -14.68 7.54
N GLU A 53 2.90 -13.97 7.09
CA GLU A 53 2.35 -12.80 7.78
C GLU A 53 1.91 -13.14 9.21
N ASP A 54 1.19 -14.26 9.41
CA ASP A 54 0.72 -14.70 10.73
C ASP A 54 1.88 -14.99 11.71
N ARG A 55 3.07 -15.33 11.21
CA ARG A 55 4.26 -15.55 12.04
C ARG A 55 4.96 -14.25 12.43
N ILE A 56 5.03 -13.29 11.52
CA ILE A 56 5.90 -12.11 11.65
C ILE A 56 5.14 -10.89 12.18
N VAL A 57 3.95 -10.60 11.64
CA VAL A 57 3.20 -9.38 11.98
C VAL A 57 2.92 -9.27 13.47
N PRO A 58 2.51 -10.33 14.22
CA PRO A 58 2.30 -10.24 15.66
C PRO A 58 3.55 -9.93 16.49
N ARG A 59 4.75 -10.14 15.93
CA ARG A 59 6.04 -9.84 16.57
C ARG A 59 6.46 -8.38 16.38
N MET A 60 5.81 -7.66 15.47
CA MET A 60 6.08 -6.27 15.12
C MET A 60 5.05 -5.33 15.80
N ARG A 61 4.70 -5.59 17.07
CA ARG A 61 3.75 -4.74 17.81
C ARG A 61 4.27 -3.30 17.91
N GLY A 62 3.40 -2.33 17.67
CA GLY A 62 3.75 -0.91 17.62
C GLY A 62 4.32 -0.46 16.27
N PHE A 63 4.26 -1.32 15.26
CA PHE A 63 4.54 -0.98 13.86
C PHE A 63 3.29 -1.24 13.02
N ASP A 64 3.04 -0.38 12.03
CA ASP A 64 1.93 -0.56 11.10
C ASP A 64 2.39 -1.38 9.90
N TYR A 65 1.76 -2.53 9.67
CA TYR A 65 2.09 -3.37 8.52
C TYR A 65 1.54 -2.75 7.23
N LEU A 66 2.43 -2.45 6.28
CA LEU A 66 2.06 -1.83 5.00
C LEU A 66 1.76 -2.86 3.91
N GLY A 67 2.42 -4.02 3.98
CA GLY A 67 2.23 -5.10 3.03
C GLY A 67 3.52 -5.84 2.66
N PRO A 68 3.39 -6.89 1.86
CA PRO A 68 4.51 -7.71 1.41
C PRO A 68 4.96 -7.33 0.00
N GLU A 69 6.18 -7.71 -0.33
CA GLU A 69 6.72 -7.71 -1.68
C GLU A 69 7.50 -9.02 -1.90
N LEU A 70 7.22 -9.74 -2.99
CA LEU A 70 7.92 -10.98 -3.32
C LEU A 70 9.08 -10.71 -4.28
N GLU A 71 10.30 -10.98 -3.84
CA GLU A 71 11.51 -11.00 -4.66
C GLU A 71 11.70 -12.43 -5.22
N HIS A 72 11.04 -12.77 -6.33
CA HIS A 72 11.05 -14.14 -6.89
C HIS A 72 12.46 -14.72 -7.11
N GLY A 73 13.40 -13.91 -7.61
CA GLY A 73 14.78 -14.34 -7.86
C GLY A 73 15.55 -14.72 -6.59
N ALA A 74 15.22 -14.07 -5.46
CA ALA A 74 15.79 -14.37 -4.15
C ALA A 74 14.94 -15.34 -3.34
N ALA A 75 13.74 -15.70 -3.81
CA ALA A 75 12.72 -16.43 -3.07
C ALA A 75 12.54 -15.87 -1.66
N ARG A 76 12.33 -14.55 -1.59
CA ARG A 76 12.27 -13.79 -0.35
C ARG A 76 11.03 -12.90 -0.38
N TYR A 77 10.29 -12.88 0.72
CA TYR A 77 9.33 -11.82 1.00
C TYR A 77 10.01 -10.69 1.75
N ARG A 78 9.84 -9.47 1.28
CA ARG A 78 10.12 -8.25 2.04
C ARG A 78 8.83 -7.73 2.63
N LEU A 79 8.72 -7.80 3.95
CA LEU A 79 7.59 -7.28 4.70
C LEU A 79 7.89 -5.84 5.12
N LYS A 80 7.01 -4.91 4.76
CA LYS A 80 7.17 -3.48 5.02
C LYS A 80 6.32 -3.06 6.21
N PHE A 81 6.92 -2.30 7.10
CA PHE A 81 6.29 -1.77 8.30
C PHE A 81 6.57 -0.28 8.42
N MET A 82 5.70 0.45 9.10
CA MET A 82 5.94 1.82 9.55
C MET A 82 6.15 1.86 11.05
N ARG A 83 7.09 2.70 11.49
CA ARG A 83 7.23 3.12 12.88
C ARG A 83 7.31 4.63 12.92
N GLY A 84 6.21 5.30 13.28
CA GLY A 84 6.12 6.74 13.12
C GLY A 84 6.26 7.13 11.64
N GLN A 85 7.34 7.84 11.29
CA GLN A 85 7.63 8.25 9.91
C GLN A 85 8.69 7.40 9.21
N GLN A 86 9.18 6.34 9.86
CA GLN A 86 10.26 5.50 9.35
C GLN A 86 9.72 4.18 8.80
N VAL A 87 10.17 3.81 7.61
CA VAL A 87 9.90 2.49 7.02
C VAL A 87 10.90 1.49 7.57
N VAL A 88 10.39 0.35 8.01
CA VAL A 88 11.15 -0.77 8.54
C VAL A 88 10.88 -1.98 7.65
N TRP A 89 11.92 -2.70 7.29
CA TRP A 89 11.82 -3.90 6.45
C TRP A 89 12.19 -5.15 7.24
N VAL A 90 11.43 -6.21 7.01
CA VAL A 90 11.73 -7.55 7.49
C VAL A 90 11.76 -8.47 6.28
N ASP A 91 12.95 -8.94 5.95
CA ASP A 91 13.19 -9.88 4.85
C ASP A 91 13.04 -11.30 5.37
N VAL A 92 12.26 -12.12 4.67
CA VAL A 92 11.85 -13.46 5.08
C VAL A 92 12.03 -14.44 3.92
N ASP A 93 12.59 -15.61 4.17
CA ASP A 93 12.68 -16.68 3.17
C ASP A 93 11.27 -17.17 2.80
N ALA A 94 10.94 -17.16 1.50
CA ALA A 94 9.61 -17.51 1.00
C ALA A 94 9.31 -19.01 1.08
N ARG A 95 10.31 -19.87 1.26
CA ARG A 95 10.18 -21.34 1.38
C ARG A 95 10.01 -21.78 2.83
N THR A 96 10.73 -21.16 3.76
CA THR A 96 10.76 -21.59 5.19
C THR A 96 10.02 -20.63 6.13
N GLY A 97 9.80 -19.39 5.71
CA GLY A 97 9.26 -18.33 6.55
C GLY A 97 10.24 -17.86 7.64
N GLU A 98 11.54 -18.11 7.48
CA GLU A 98 12.58 -17.65 8.39
C GLU A 98 12.97 -16.21 8.10
N ILE A 99 13.25 -15.43 9.16
CA ILE A 99 13.71 -14.05 8.99
C ILE A 99 15.17 -14.08 8.56
N LEU A 100 15.44 -13.49 7.40
CA LEU A 100 16.78 -13.36 6.83
C LEU A 100 17.45 -12.06 7.28
N ALA A 101 16.70 -10.96 7.30
CA ALA A 101 17.23 -9.66 7.67
C ALA A 101 16.16 -8.72 8.22
N ARG A 102 16.64 -7.70 8.93
CA ARG A 102 15.86 -6.59 9.46
C ARG A 102 16.63 -5.30 9.20
N SER A 103 15.96 -4.28 8.67
CA SER A 103 16.60 -2.99 8.35
C SER A 103 15.63 -1.84 8.53
N GLY A 104 16.15 -0.62 8.59
CA GLY A 104 15.35 0.58 8.80
C GLY A 104 14.86 0.75 10.23
N PHE A 105 15.61 0.29 11.24
CA PHE A 105 15.39 0.62 12.65
C PHE A 105 16.10 1.90 13.05
#